data_AF-A0AA39IWH6-F1
#
_entry.id   AF-A0AA39IWH6-F1
#
_cell.length_a   1.000
_cell.length_b   1.000
_cell.length_c   1.000
_cell.angle_alpha   90.00
_cell.angle_beta   90.00
_cell.angle_gamma   90.00
#
_symmetry.space_group_name_H-M   'P 1'
#
loop_
_entity.id
_entity.type
_entity.pdbx_description
1 polymer ?
#
loop_
_entity_poly.entity_id
_entity_poly.type
_entity_poly.pdbx_seq_one_letter_code
_entity_poly.pdbx_strand_id
1 'polypeptide(L)'
;MSNLKTLFQPLQLGHIALKNRIFMSATTRNRSVSTSVPNGINVEYYQQHAAGGAGFIATESILIVQQSSQWQNAAGIWSDDQVRGWKKVTDAVHKEGGVIFA
;
A
#
# COMPACT_ATOMS: atom_id res chain seq x y z
N MET A 1 -20.94 1.29 25.56
CA MET A 1 -19.97 0.26 25.13
C MET A 1 -19.79 0.39 23.62
N SER A 2 -18.56 0.49 23.10
CA SER A 2 -18.35 0.60 21.64
C SER A 2 -18.65 -0.73 20.97
N ASN A 3 -19.53 -0.74 19.96
CA ASN A 3 -19.87 -1.95 19.22
C ASN A 3 -18.79 -2.23 18.15
N LEU A 4 -17.94 -3.24 18.39
CA LEU A 4 -16.90 -3.66 17.45
C LEU A 4 -17.46 -4.09 16.09
N LYS A 5 -18.73 -4.50 16.00
CA LYS A 5 -19.37 -4.89 14.73
C LYS A 5 -19.30 -3.78 13.69
N THR A 6 -19.32 -2.51 14.11
CA THR A 6 -19.27 -1.35 13.20
C THR A 6 -17.96 -1.31 12.39
N LEU A 7 -16.83 -1.72 12.97
CA LEU A 7 -15.53 -1.74 12.27
C LEU A 7 -15.53 -2.73 11.10
N PHE A 8 -16.26 -3.83 11.23
CA PHE A 8 -16.31 -4.91 10.23
C PHE A 8 -17.46 -4.76 9.23
N GLN A 9 -18.29 -3.72 9.35
CA GLN A 9 -19.32 -3.45 8.34
C GLN A 9 -18.70 -2.82 7.08
N PRO A 10 -19.24 -3.13 5.89
CA PRO A 10 -18.82 -2.48 4.65
C PRO A 10 -18.91 -0.95 4.71
N LEU A 11 -18.12 -0.29 3.87
CA LEU A 11 -18.09 1.16 3.71
C LEU A 11 -18.02 1.52 2.23
N GLN A 12 -18.92 2.39 1.79
CA GLN A 12 -18.84 3.02 0.48
C GLN A 12 -17.97 4.29 0.59
N LEU A 13 -16.83 4.31 -0.10
CA LEU A 13 -15.93 5.45 -0.17
C LEU A 13 -15.95 6.02 -1.60
N GLY A 14 -16.78 7.04 -1.83
CA GLY A 14 -17.04 7.53 -3.18
C GLY A 14 -17.63 6.42 -4.05
N HIS A 15 -16.94 6.04 -5.13
CA HIS A 15 -17.33 4.92 -6.00
C HIS A 15 -16.70 3.58 -5.61
N ILE A 16 -15.87 3.53 -4.56
CA ILE A 16 -15.17 2.33 -4.12
C ILE A 16 -15.93 1.66 -2.96
N ALA A 17 -16.26 0.38 -3.11
CA ALA A 17 -16.82 -0.43 -2.05
C ALA A 17 -15.71 -1.13 -1.25
N LEU A 18 -15.67 -0.89 0.06
CA LEU A 18 -14.70 -1.50 0.98
C LEU A 18 -15.38 -2.57 1.84
N LYS A 19 -14.69 -3.70 2.05
CA LYS A 19 -15.19 -4.83 2.84
C LYS A 19 -15.36 -4.53 4.34
N ASN A 20 -14.64 -3.55 4.86
CA ASN A 20 -14.71 -3.11 6.26
C ASN A 20 -14.13 -1.68 6.42
N ARG A 21 -14.13 -1.17 7.65
CA ARG A 21 -13.66 0.18 8.02
C ARG A 21 -12.24 0.19 8.61
N ILE A 22 -11.47 -0.87 8.40
CA ILE A 22 -10.13 -1.05 8.96
C ILE A 22 -9.12 -0.71 7.88
N PHE A 23 -8.44 0.42 8.05
CA PHE A 23 -7.50 0.94 7.06
C PHE A 23 -6.08 0.76 7.54
N MET A 24 -5.20 0.34 6.63
CA MET A 24 -3.77 0.44 6.83
C MET A 24 -3.32 1.87 6.48
N SER A 25 -2.78 2.57 7.49
CA SER A 25 -2.22 3.91 7.30
C SER A 25 -0.90 3.87 6.51
N ALA A 26 -0.60 4.98 5.83
CA ALA A 26 0.65 5.17 5.12
C ALA A 26 1.84 5.07 6.09
N THR A 27 2.73 4.11 5.87
CA THR A 27 3.84 3.80 6.79
C THR A 27 5.13 3.53 6.02
N THR A 28 6.02 4.53 5.96
CA THR A 28 7.34 4.40 5.32
C THR A 28 8.19 3.33 5.98
N ARG A 29 8.62 2.33 5.20
CA ARG A 29 9.37 1.17 5.73
C ARG A 29 10.85 1.15 5.40
N ASN A 30 11.32 2.00 4.48
CA ASN A 30 12.72 2.03 4.04
C ASN A 30 13.23 0.69 3.50
N ARG A 31 12.44 0.02 2.65
CA ARG A 31 12.72 -1.34 2.13
C ARG A 31 13.03 -1.40 0.64
N SER A 32 12.97 -0.28 -0.08
CA SER A 32 13.30 -0.18 -1.51
C SER A 32 14.80 0.07 -1.71
N VAL A 33 15.61 -0.87 -1.19
CA VAL A 33 17.06 -0.71 -0.99
C VAL A 33 17.80 -0.39 -2.30
N SER A 34 18.77 0.53 -2.21
CA SER A 34 19.73 0.95 -3.25
C SER A 34 19.17 1.62 -4.51
N THR A 35 17.87 1.49 -4.80
CA THR A 35 17.30 1.90 -6.10
C THR A 35 16.00 2.70 -5.99
N SER A 36 15.40 2.77 -4.80
CA SER A 36 14.02 3.25 -4.62
C SER A 36 12.97 2.48 -5.43
N VAL A 37 13.33 1.35 -6.04
CA VAL A 37 12.40 0.47 -6.76
C VAL A 37 11.77 -0.52 -5.76
N PRO A 38 10.43 -0.61 -5.69
CA PRO A 38 9.78 -1.64 -4.90
C PRO A 38 10.24 -3.06 -5.33
N ASN A 39 10.64 -3.86 -4.36
CA ASN A 39 11.15 -5.22 -4.58
C ASN A 39 10.21 -6.27 -3.94
N GLY A 40 10.65 -7.54 -3.90
CA GLY A 40 9.87 -8.65 -3.36
C GLY A 40 9.39 -8.44 -1.92
N ILE A 41 10.17 -7.74 -1.08
CA ILE A 41 9.79 -7.46 0.31
C ILE A 41 8.63 -6.46 0.36
N ASN A 42 8.60 -5.44 -0.51
CA ASN A 42 7.46 -4.54 -0.59
C ASN A 42 6.20 -5.29 -1.02
N VAL A 43 6.32 -6.18 -2.02
CA VAL A 43 5.20 -7.00 -2.52
C VAL A 43 4.61 -7.87 -1.41
N GLU A 44 5.46 -8.65 -0.75
CA GLU A 44 5.04 -9.53 0.35
C GLU A 44 4.39 -8.73 1.49
N TYR A 45 4.97 -7.58 1.83
CA TYR A 45 4.47 -6.72 2.91
C TYR A 45 3.02 -6.27 2.64
N TYR A 46 2.73 -5.69 1.47
CA TYR A 46 1.37 -5.23 1.18
C TYR A 46 0.40 -6.40 0.96
N GLN A 47 0.86 -7.50 0.34
CA GLN A 47 0.04 -8.70 0.18
C GLN A 47 -0.44 -9.25 1.54
N GLN A 48 0.47 -9.34 2.53
CA GLN A 48 0.12 -9.80 3.87
C GLN A 48 -0.94 -8.92 4.55
N HIS A 49 -0.94 -7.60 4.33
CA HIS A 49 -1.95 -6.71 4.91
C HIS A 49 -3.31 -6.84 4.21
N ALA A 50 -3.31 -7.06 2.89
CA ALA A 50 -4.53 -7.33 2.14
C ALA A 50 -5.15 -8.67 2.56
N ALA A 51 -4.33 -9.73 2.60
CA ALA A 51 -4.71 -11.07 3.07
C ALA A 51 -5.14 -11.09 4.54
N GLY A 52 -4.50 -10.27 5.39
CA GLY A 52 -4.85 -10.07 6.80
C GLY A 52 -6.17 -9.33 7.03
N GLY A 53 -6.84 -8.87 5.96
CA GLY A 53 -8.20 -8.35 6.04
C GLY A 53 -8.32 -6.84 6.07
N ALA A 54 -7.27 -6.06 5.79
CA ALA A 54 -7.39 -4.62 5.64
C ALA A 54 -8.44 -4.28 4.55
N GLY A 55 -9.39 -3.41 4.88
CA GLY A 55 -10.42 -2.95 3.94
C GLY A 55 -9.87 -1.98 2.90
N PHE A 56 -8.85 -1.21 3.28
CA PHE A 56 -8.16 -0.24 2.44
C PHE A 56 -6.69 -0.13 2.88
N ILE A 57 -5.79 0.10 1.92
CA ILE A 57 -4.36 0.26 2.14
C ILE A 57 -3.91 1.58 1.51
N ALA A 58 -3.36 2.48 2.32
CA ALA A 58 -2.50 3.54 1.81
C ALA A 58 -1.06 3.03 1.76
N THR A 59 -0.36 3.22 0.64
CA THR A 59 1.06 2.88 0.55
C THR A 59 1.89 3.74 1.50
N GLU A 60 3.16 3.39 1.67
CA GLU A 60 4.18 4.31 2.16
C GLU A 60 4.23 5.60 1.33
N SER A 61 4.86 6.63 1.89
CA SER A 61 5.15 7.85 1.14
C SER A 61 6.01 7.51 -0.07
N ILE A 62 5.55 7.90 -1.25
CA ILE A 62 6.25 7.67 -2.52
C ILE A 62 6.95 8.95 -2.95
N LEU A 63 8.24 8.84 -3.25
CA LEU A 63 9.04 9.94 -3.76
C LEU A 63 8.73 10.18 -5.24
N ILE A 64 8.37 11.42 -5.59
CA ILE A 64 8.05 11.81 -6.97
C ILE A 64 9.28 12.23 -7.79
N VAL A 65 10.42 12.48 -7.13
CA VAL A 65 11.68 12.90 -7.75
C VAL A 65 12.87 12.44 -6.91
N GLN A 66 14.01 12.16 -7.55
CA GLN A 66 15.19 11.60 -6.88
C GLN A 66 15.74 12.47 -5.73
N GLN A 67 15.67 13.82 -5.85
CA GLN A 67 16.20 14.75 -4.84
C GLN A 67 15.28 14.98 -3.63
N SER A 68 14.15 14.26 -3.50
CA SER A 68 13.10 14.61 -2.54
C SER A 68 13.17 13.94 -1.16
N SER A 69 14.16 13.08 -0.89
CA SER A 69 14.06 12.17 0.26
C SER A 69 15.05 12.42 1.39
N GLN A 70 14.51 12.38 2.62
CA GLN A 70 15.29 12.19 3.86
C GLN A 70 15.46 10.70 4.22
N TRP A 71 14.84 9.81 3.44
CA TRP A 71 14.80 8.36 3.64
C TRP A 71 15.55 7.64 2.51
N GLN A 72 16.73 7.11 2.82
CA GLN A 72 17.65 6.52 1.84
C GLN A 72 17.04 5.36 1.02
N ASN A 73 16.10 4.61 1.61
CA ASN A 73 15.53 3.41 1.00
C ASN A 73 14.00 3.53 0.82
N ALA A 74 13.48 4.75 0.71
CA ALA A 74 12.07 4.98 0.38
C ALA A 74 11.79 4.65 -1.09
N ALA A 75 10.56 4.20 -1.37
CA ALA A 75 10.10 3.92 -2.72
C ALA A 75 9.89 5.21 -3.53
N GLY A 76 10.14 5.15 -4.84
CA GLY A 76 9.90 6.24 -5.79
C GLY A 76 8.84 5.90 -6.85
N ILE A 77 8.50 6.87 -7.71
CA ILE A 77 7.62 6.70 -8.89
C ILE A 77 8.00 7.57 -10.10
N TRP A 78 9.25 8.02 -10.21
CA TRP A 78 9.72 8.84 -11.33
C TRP A 78 10.29 8.04 -12.51
N SER A 79 10.52 6.73 -12.35
CA SER A 79 11.09 5.87 -13.40
C SER A 79 10.22 4.67 -13.75
N ASP A 80 10.37 4.15 -14.97
CA ASP A 80 9.63 2.98 -15.42
C ASP A 80 9.90 1.72 -14.58
N ASP A 81 11.13 1.58 -14.04
CA ASP A 81 11.46 0.48 -13.13
C ASP A 81 10.65 0.56 -11.83
N GLN A 82 10.46 1.76 -11.31
CA GLN A 82 9.64 2.00 -10.13
C GLN A 82 8.17 1.72 -10.41
N VAL A 83 7.65 2.15 -11.57
CA VAL A 83 6.29 1.81 -12.02
C VAL A 83 6.12 0.29 -12.13
N ARG A 84 7.08 -0.43 -12.71
CA ARG A 84 7.06 -1.90 -12.78
C ARG A 84 7.10 -2.55 -11.39
N GLY A 85 7.89 -2.01 -10.46
CA GLY A 85 7.94 -2.46 -9.07
C GLY A 85 6.59 -2.29 -8.37
N TRP A 86 5.99 -1.11 -8.48
CA TRP A 86 4.67 -0.81 -7.91
C TRP A 86 3.56 -1.64 -8.54
N LYS A 87 3.63 -1.92 -9.84
CA LYS A 87 2.67 -2.82 -10.49
C LYS A 87 2.63 -4.20 -9.83
N LYS A 88 3.79 -4.77 -9.48
CA LYS A 88 3.85 -6.06 -8.76
C LYS A 88 3.17 -5.97 -7.39
N VAL A 89 3.33 -4.84 -6.69
CA VAL A 89 2.68 -4.58 -5.40
C VAL A 89 1.17 -4.51 -5.57
N THR A 90 0.66 -3.70 -6.50
CA THR A 90 -0.78 -3.55 -6.72
C THR A 90 -1.42 -4.85 -7.21
N ASP A 91 -0.75 -5.60 -8.08
CA ASP A 91 -1.23 -6.90 -8.56
C ASP A 91 -1.38 -7.90 -7.40
N ALA A 92 -0.41 -7.95 -6.48
CA ALA A 92 -0.47 -8.81 -5.31
C ALA A 92 -1.60 -8.41 -4.34
N VAL A 93 -1.83 -7.11 -4.12
CA VAL A 93 -2.95 -6.64 -3.27
C VAL A 93 -4.31 -6.94 -3.92
N HIS A 94 -4.45 -6.69 -5.22
CA HIS A 94 -5.69 -6.96 -5.94
C HIS A 94 -6.00 -8.47 -6.00
N LYS A 95 -4.99 -9.33 -6.05
CA LYS A 95 -5.17 -10.80 -5.97
C LYS A 95 -5.82 -11.24 -4.65
N GLU A 96 -5.56 -10.53 -3.56
CA GLU A 96 -6.18 -10.76 -2.25
C GLU A 96 -7.54 -10.02 -2.09
N GLY A 97 -8.03 -9.37 -3.15
CA GLY A 97 -9.24 -8.55 -3.11
C GLY A 97 -9.10 -7.27 -2.27
N GLY A 98 -7.87 -6.80 -2.07
CA GLY A 98 -7.60 -5.55 -1.36
C GLY A 98 -7.74 -4.32 -2.26
N VAL A 99 -7.93 -3.15 -1.63
CA VAL A 99 -7.94 -1.84 -2.28
C VAL A 99 -6.70 -1.08 -1.82
N ILE A 100 -5.91 -0.55 -2.75
CA ILE A 100 -4.65 0.16 -2.47
C ILE A 100 -4.55 1.48 -3.22
N PHE A 101 -4.09 2.52 -2.53
CA PHE A 101 -3.89 3.87 -3.05
C PHE A 101 -2.49 4.38 -2.70
N ALA A 102 -1.95 5.23 -3.59
CA ALA A 102 -0.66 5.90 -3.49
C ALA A 102 -0.83 7.41 -3.52
#